data_AF-A0A2M7N1K0-F1
#
_entry.id   AF-A0A2M7N1K0-F1
#
_cell.length_a   1.000
_cell.length_b   1.000
_cell.length_c   1.000
_cell.angle_alpha   90.00
_cell.angle_beta   90.00
_cell.angle_gamma   90.00
#
_symmetry.space_group_name_H-M   'P 1'
#
loop_
_entity.id
_entity.type
_entity.pdbx_description
1 polymer ?
#
loop_
_entity_poly.entity_id
_entity_poly.type
_entity_poly.pdbx_seq_one_letter_code
_entity_poly.pdbx_strand_id
1 'polypeptide(L)' 'SSKYTKNLLSKSISLGGFFRSRDAAVIAAQCELGQITFGISYDINISSLAKVSSGRGGFEISLKYLPLVRSQGGNRLL' A
#
# COMPACT_ATOMS: atom_id res chain seq x y z
N SER A 1 -0.62 -28.65 -10.92
CA SER A 1 -1.41 -28.84 -9.69
C SER A 1 -0.54 -28.48 -8.51
N SER A 2 -0.78 -27.34 -7.85
CA SER A 2 0.00 -26.90 -6.67
C SER A 2 -0.76 -27.28 -5.40
N LYS A 3 -0.14 -28.10 -4.55
CA LYS A 3 -0.81 -28.98 -3.58
C LYS A 3 -0.83 -28.46 -2.13
N TYR A 4 -0.49 -27.20 -1.84
CA TYR A 4 -0.09 -26.85 -0.46
C TYR A 4 -0.56 -25.55 0.19
N THR A 5 -1.53 -24.77 -0.29
CA THR A 5 -2.00 -23.67 0.60
C THR A 5 -3.44 -23.25 0.40
N LYS A 6 -4.29 -23.66 1.36
CA LYS A 6 -5.60 -23.05 1.66
C LYS A 6 -5.39 -21.61 2.15
N ASN A 7 -5.17 -20.66 1.24
CA ASN A 7 -4.97 -19.25 1.58
C ASN A 7 -6.30 -18.58 1.95
N LEU A 8 -6.69 -18.62 3.23
CA LEU A 8 -7.65 -17.64 3.79
C LEU A 8 -6.96 -16.31 4.15
N LEU A 9 -5.63 -16.26 4.16
CA LEU A 9 -4.87 -15.01 4.25
C LEU A 9 -4.44 -14.58 2.84
N SER A 10 -5.09 -13.56 2.30
CA SER A 10 -4.64 -12.86 1.10
C SER A 10 -3.32 -12.15 1.44
N LYS A 11 -2.24 -12.53 0.76
CA LYS A 11 -0.90 -11.98 0.99
C LYS A 11 -0.45 -11.38 -0.34
N SER A 12 -0.36 -10.06 -0.42
CA SER A 12 -0.09 -9.34 -1.67
C SER A 12 1.00 -8.31 -1.46
N ILE A 13 1.82 -8.08 -2.48
CA ILE A 13 2.84 -7.02 -2.46
C ILE A 13 2.62 -6.18 -3.71
N SER A 14 2.49 -4.87 -3.52
CA SER A 14 2.27 -3.88 -4.56
C SER A 14 3.43 -2.90 -4.55
N LEU A 15 4.04 -2.69 -5.70
CA LEU A 15 5.09 -1.70 -5.92
C LEU A 15 4.68 -0.84 -7.10
N GLY A 16 4.72 0.48 -6.94
CA GLY A 16 4.28 1.42 -7.96
C GLY A 16 4.97 2.76 -7.78
N GLY A 17 5.03 3.53 -8.85
CA GLY A 17 5.58 4.88 -8.79
C GLY A 17 5.02 5.71 -9.92
N PHE A 18 4.86 7.01 -9.66
CA PHE A 18 4.39 7.99 -10.61
C PHE A 18 5.53 8.96 -10.90
N PHE A 19 5.96 9.00 -12.16
CA PHE A 19 6.96 9.96 -12.59
C PHE A 19 6.25 11.12 -13.28
N ARG A 20 6.33 12.32 -12.69
CA ARG A 20 5.81 13.55 -13.29
C ARG A 20 6.95 14.22 -14.03
N SER A 21 6.99 14.01 -15.35
CA SER A 21 7.99 14.55 -16.27
C SER A 21 8.33 16.00 -15.93
N ARG A 22 9.55 16.20 -15.40
CA ARG A 22 10.21 17.48 -15.05
C ARG A 22 9.89 18.17 -13.71
N ASP A 23 9.10 17.59 -12.81
CA ASP A 23 8.81 18.30 -11.55
C ASP A 23 8.88 17.43 -10.29
N ALA A 24 8.42 16.17 -10.33
CA ALA A 24 8.51 15.25 -9.19
C ALA A 24 8.45 13.77 -9.60
N ALA A 25 8.96 12.88 -8.74
CA ALA A 25 8.80 11.44 -8.84
C ALA A 25 8.30 10.88 -7.52
N VAL A 26 7.21 10.12 -7.55
CA VAL A 26 6.65 9.46 -6.37
C VAL A 26 6.91 7.97 -6.50
N ILE A 27 7.41 7.35 -5.44
CA ILE A 27 7.52 5.89 -5.31
C ILE A 27 6.66 5.43 -4.14
N ALA A 28 6.00 4.29 -4.29
CA ALA A 28 5.14 3.70 -3.29
C ALA A 28 5.29 2.17 -3.27
N ALA A 29 5.35 1.60 -2.07
CA ALA A 29 5.35 0.16 -1.84
C ALA A 29 4.29 -0.18 -0.79
N GLN A 30 3.56 -1.25 -0.99
CA GLN A 30 2.54 -1.73 -0.08
C GLN A 30 2.62 -3.25 0.04
N CYS A 31 2.40 -3.76 1.24
CA CYS A 31 2.39 -5.17 1.57
C CYS A 31 1.13 -5.47 2.37
N GLU A 32 0.32 -6.39 1.87
CA GLU A 32 -0.90 -6.88 2.50
C GLU A 32 -0.65 -8.28 3.08
N LEU A 33 -0.98 -8.45 4.36
CA LEU A 33 -0.79 -9.63 5.17
C LEU A 33 -2.12 -10.03 5.84
N GLY A 34 -3.06 -10.50 5.04
CA GLY A 34 -4.38 -10.93 5.49
C GLY A 34 -5.25 -9.76 5.98
N GLN A 35 -5.22 -9.49 7.28
CA GLN A 35 -6.00 -8.42 7.92
C GLN A 35 -5.20 -7.13 8.12
N ILE A 36 -3.87 -7.16 7.88
CA ILE A 36 -3.01 -5.99 8.08
C ILE A 36 -2.39 -5.62 6.73
N THR A 37 -2.51 -4.37 6.32
CA THR A 37 -1.80 -3.80 5.18
C THR A 37 -0.83 -2.74 5.67
N PHE A 38 0.42 -2.82 5.25
CA PHE A 38 1.46 -1.84 5.50
C PHE A 38 1.88 -1.18 4.19
N GLY A 39 2.08 0.12 4.18
CA GLY A 39 2.50 0.86 3.00
C GLY A 39 3.51 1.95 3.33
N ILE A 40 4.40 2.23 2.40
CA ILE A 40 5.35 3.34 2.44
C ILE A 40 5.33 4.05 1.11
N SER A 41 5.45 5.38 1.12
CA SER A 41 5.60 6.20 -0.08
C SER A 41 6.61 7.31 0.14
N TYR A 42 7.22 7.74 -0.95
CA TYR A 42 8.19 8.81 -0.96
C TYR A 42 7.99 9.67 -2.22
N ASP A 43 7.70 10.96 -2.02
CA ASP A 43 7.64 11.97 -3.10
C ASP A 43 9.01 12.65 -3.22
N ILE A 44 9.62 12.64 -4.40
CA ILE A 44 10.91 13.24 -4.72
C ILE A 44 10.66 14.47 -5.60
N ASN A 45 10.98 15.66 -5.13
CA ASN A 45 10.84 16.90 -5.91
C ASN A 45 12.12 17.17 -6.73
N ILE A 46 12.00 17.22 -8.06
CA ILE A 46 13.15 17.28 -9.01
C ILE A 46 13.32 18.69 -9.61
N SER A 47 12.37 19.61 -9.38
CA SER A 47 12.37 20.95 -9.97
C SER A 47 13.59 21.81 -9.57
N SER A 48 14.09 22.62 -10.51
CA SER A 48 15.31 23.47 -10.41
C SER A 48 15.34 24.51 -9.27
N LEU A 49 14.27 24.61 -8.46
CA LEU A 49 14.25 25.31 -7.17
C LEU A 49 14.86 24.46 -6.03
N ALA A 50 15.34 23.25 -6.33
CA ALA A 50 16.00 22.34 -5.40
C ALA A 50 17.35 22.84 -4.85
N LYS A 51 17.93 23.93 -5.39
CA LYS A 51 19.16 24.54 -4.84
C LYS A 51 18.94 25.21 -3.47
N VAL A 52 17.69 25.44 -3.07
CA VAL A 52 17.34 26.11 -1.79
C VAL A 52 16.70 25.15 -0.77
N SER A 53 16.09 24.03 -1.20
CA SER A 53 15.41 23.08 -0.28
C SER A 53 16.05 21.67 -0.19
N SER A 54 17.15 21.41 -0.90
CA SER A 54 17.83 20.09 -0.91
C SER A 54 16.95 18.91 -1.34
N GLY A 55 15.99 19.13 -2.25
CA GLY A 55 15.14 18.04 -2.77
C GLY A 55 14.38 17.29 -1.67
N ARG A 56 14.04 17.96 -0.56
CA ARG A 56 13.35 17.37 0.58
C ARG A 56 11.96 16.89 0.16
N GLY A 57 11.91 15.61 -0.16
CA GLY A 57 10.70 14.85 -0.36
C GLY A 57 9.92 14.59 0.93
N GLY A 58 8.65 14.23 0.78
CA GLY A 58 7.82 13.73 1.88
C GLY A 58 7.92 12.21 1.95
N PHE A 59 8.36 11.67 3.09
CA PHE A 59 8.20 10.24 3.40
C PHE A 59 6.90 10.02 4.15
N GLU A 60 6.10 9.07 3.67
CA GLU A 60 4.81 8.73 4.24
C GLU A 60 4.75 7.24 4.56
N ILE A 61 4.11 6.90 5.67
CA ILE A 61 3.86 5.52 6.10
C ILE A 61 2.36 5.35 6.28
N SER A 62 1.84 4.21 5.84
CA SER A 62 0.44 3.83 5.93
C SER A 62 0.30 2.49 6.64
N LEU A 63 -0.62 2.41 7.60
CA LEU A 63 -1.02 1.17 8.26
C LEU A 63 -2.54 1.03 8.17
N LYS A 64 -3.01 -0.11 7.68
CA LYS A 64 -4.43 -0.43 7.55
C LYS A 64 -4.71 -1.76 8.24
N TYR A 65 -5.78 -1.81 9.02
CA TYR A 65 -6.28 -3.03 9.63
C TYR A 65 -7.71 -3.28 9.15
N LEU A 66 -7.93 -4.40 8.47
CA LEU A 66 -9.25 -4.87 8.07
C LEU A 66 -9.68 -6.01 9.00
N PRO A 67 -10.57 -5.75 9.97
CA PRO A 67 -11.14 -6.83 10.76
C PRO A 67 -12.00 -7.71 9.86
N LEU A 68 -11.88 -9.03 10.01
CA LEU A 68 -12.81 -9.98 9.41
C LEU A 68 -14.21 -9.74 9.97
N VAL A 69 -15.05 -9.03 9.21
CA VAL A 69 -16.47 -8.91 9.51
C VAL A 69 -17.10 -10.28 9.28
N ARG A 70 -17.29 -11.05 10.36
CA ARG A 70 -18.15 -12.24 10.31
C ARG A 70 -19.57 -11.75 10.06
N SER A 71 -20.02 -11.86 8.83
CA SER A 71 -21.45 -11.78 8.52
C SER A 71 -22.14 -12.90 9.31
N GLN A 72 -22.77 -12.56 10.44
CA GLN A 72 -23.73 -13.44 11.08
C GLN A 72 -24.99 -13.43 10.22
N GLY A 73 -24.96 -14.20 9.12
CA GLY A 73 -26.16 -14.65 8.44
C GLY A 73 -26.86 -15.64 9.35
N GLY A 74 -27.64 -15.12 10.30
CA GLY A 74 -28.46 -15.93 11.21
C GLY A 74 -29.42 -16.81 10.43
N ASN A 75 -29.49 -18.08 10.81
CA ASN A 75 -30.53 -19.00 10.40
C ASN A 75 -31.90 -18.41 10.73
N ARG A 76 -32.58 -17.80 9.76
CA ARG A 76 -34.04 -17.64 9.79
C ARG A 76 -34.64 -18.92 9.21
N LEU A 77 -34.93 -19.83 10.13
CA LEU A 77 -35.86 -20.93 9.94
C LEU A 77 -37.21 -20.37 9.48
N LEU A 78 -37.65 -20.79 8.30
CA LEU A 78 -39.05 -20.96 7.91
C LEU A 78 -39.13 -22.19 7.00
#